data_AF-A0A3S7UXI9-F1
#
_entry.id   AF-A0A3S7UXI9-F1
#
_cell.length_a   1.000
_cell.length_b   1.000
_cell.length_c   1.000
_cell.angle_alpha   90.00
_cell.angle_beta   90.00
_cell.angle_gamma   90.00
#
_symmetry.space_group_name_H-M   'P 1'
#
loop_
_entity.id
_entity.type
_entity.pdbx_description
1 polymer ?
#
loop_
_entity_poly.entity_id
_entity_poly.type
_entity_poly.pdbx_seq_one_letter_code
_entity_poly.pdbx_strand_id
1 'polypeptide(L)'
;MSHANTDVETLNSFLRGELSAVETYRQAIGHVSTDRLRDQLQDCLRDHEQRAAAIRERITRLGGQPAEGSGVWGTFAKIVQAGADVLGEQSAIQALEQGEDHGLADYQRDLDKTHGEARRFVRMELLPAQKRTHDRMSKLKKTLH
;
A
#
# COMPACT_ATOMS: atom_id res chain seq x y z
N MET A 1 -20.66 6.60 -18.69
CA MET A 1 -20.39 6.56 -17.24
C MET A 1 -19.94 7.95 -16.82
N SER A 2 -20.41 8.47 -15.68
CA SER A 2 -19.93 9.76 -15.17
C SER A 2 -18.48 9.62 -14.68
N HIS A 3 -17.69 10.70 -14.77
CA HIS A 3 -16.33 10.71 -14.21
C HIS A 3 -16.31 10.32 -12.73
N ALA A 4 -17.35 10.67 -11.97
CA ALA A 4 -17.49 10.31 -10.56
C ALA A 4 -17.48 8.79 -10.31
N ASN A 5 -18.16 7.99 -11.16
CA ASN A 5 -18.15 6.54 -11.00
C ASN A 5 -16.76 5.95 -11.26
N THR A 6 -16.09 6.38 -12.33
CA THR A 6 -14.73 5.92 -12.66
C THR A 6 -13.72 6.36 -11.60
N ASP A 7 -13.86 7.56 -11.04
CA ASP A 7 -13.03 8.04 -9.94
C ASP A 7 -13.23 7.19 -8.69
N VAL A 8 -14.48 6.89 -8.31
CA VAL A 8 -14.79 6.02 -7.16
C VAL A 8 -14.25 4.61 -7.35
N GLU A 9 -14.38 4.03 -8.55
CA GLU A 9 -13.85 2.70 -8.88
C GLU A 9 -12.32 2.68 -8.76
N THR A 10 -11.66 3.69 -9.31
CA THR A 10 -10.19 3.81 -9.30
C THR A 10 -9.67 4.02 -7.88
N LEU A 11 -10.28 4.93 -7.11
CA LEU A 11 -9.93 5.15 -5.71
C LEU A 11 -10.16 3.91 -4.86
N ASN A 12 -11.21 3.13 -5.11
CA ASN A 12 -11.42 1.84 -4.46
C ASN A 12 -10.34 0.81 -4.80
N SER A 13 -9.79 0.86 -6.02
CA SER A 13 -8.64 0.05 -6.40
C SER A 13 -7.41 0.41 -5.57
N PHE A 14 -7.10 1.69 -5.43
CA PHE A 14 -6.01 2.16 -4.56
C PHE A 14 -6.25 1.80 -3.09
N LEU A 15 -7.48 1.98 -2.59
CA LEU A 15 -7.83 1.63 -1.21
C LEU A 15 -7.56 0.16 -0.91
N ARG A 16 -7.94 -0.75 -1.80
CA ARG A 16 -7.65 -2.19 -1.63
C ARG A 16 -6.15 -2.45 -1.50
N GLY A 17 -5.33 -1.71 -2.24
CA GLY A 17 -3.88 -1.84 -2.13
C GLY A 17 -3.29 -1.28 -0.86
N GLU A 18 -3.76 -0.13 -0.39
CA GLU A 18 -3.34 0.37 0.92
C GLU A 18 -3.74 -0.60 2.05
N LEU A 19 -4.93 -1.18 1.99
CA LEU A 19 -5.38 -2.17 2.98
C LEU A 19 -4.54 -3.45 2.96
N SER A 20 -4.16 -3.92 1.78
CA SER A 20 -3.30 -5.11 1.68
C SER A 20 -1.88 -4.85 2.16
N ALA A 21 -1.33 -3.65 1.89
CA ALA A 21 -0.07 -3.24 2.45
C ALA A 21 -0.14 -3.21 3.99
N VAL A 22 -1.19 -2.62 4.58
CA VAL A 22 -1.42 -2.63 6.04
C VAL A 22 -1.37 -4.05 6.61
N GLU A 23 -2.08 -5.00 5.98
CA GLU A 23 -2.09 -6.41 6.40
C GLU A 23 -0.69 -7.03 6.34
N THR A 24 0.03 -6.78 5.24
CA THR A 24 1.37 -7.33 4.99
C THR A 24 2.41 -6.78 5.97
N TYR A 25 2.42 -5.46 6.21
CA TYR A 25 3.33 -4.84 7.17
C TYR A 25 3.08 -5.35 8.59
N ARG A 26 1.81 -5.47 9.01
CA ARG A 26 1.46 -5.98 10.34
C ARG A 26 2.00 -7.39 10.57
N GLN A 27 1.92 -8.24 9.56
CA GLN A 27 2.49 -9.57 9.62
C GLN A 27 4.02 -9.50 9.68
N ALA A 28 4.67 -8.84 8.72
CA ALA A 28 6.12 -8.74 8.66
C ALA A 28 6.75 -8.20 9.97
N ILE A 29 6.13 -7.20 10.60
CA ILE A 29 6.54 -6.65 11.89
C ILE A 29 6.60 -7.72 13.00
N GLY A 30 5.69 -8.69 12.98
CA GLY A 30 5.66 -9.82 13.93
C GLY A 30 6.83 -10.79 13.78
N HIS A 31 7.52 -10.79 12.64
CA HIS A 31 8.62 -11.70 12.31
C HIS A 31 10.00 -11.02 12.29
N VAL A 32 10.05 -9.73 12.63
CA VAL A 32 11.30 -8.96 12.71
C VAL A 32 11.83 -8.93 14.15
N SER A 33 13.07 -9.36 14.30
CA SER A 33 13.77 -9.43 15.58
C SER A 33 14.37 -8.08 15.99
N THR A 34 14.84 -7.30 15.01
CA THR A 34 15.60 -6.07 15.26
C THR A 34 14.68 -4.87 15.53
N ASP A 35 14.84 -4.22 16.69
CA ASP A 35 14.01 -3.05 17.09
C ASP A 35 14.07 -1.93 16.05
N ARG A 36 15.27 -1.59 15.57
CA ARG A 36 15.44 -0.56 14.53
C ARG A 36 14.66 -0.88 13.25
N LEU A 37 14.69 -2.15 12.82
CA LEU A 37 13.97 -2.56 11.61
C LEU A 37 12.46 -2.48 11.86
N ARG A 38 12.02 -2.94 13.03
CA ARG A 38 10.62 -2.88 13.46
C ARG A 38 10.08 -1.44 13.43
N ASP A 39 10.82 -0.48 13.96
CA ASP A 39 10.43 0.93 13.98
C ASP A 39 10.24 1.48 12.56
N GLN A 40 11.16 1.16 11.64
CA GLN A 40 11.06 1.58 10.24
C GLN A 40 9.86 0.95 9.53
N LEU A 41 9.56 -0.32 9.80
CA LEU A 41 8.36 -0.97 9.25
C LEU A 41 7.07 -0.39 9.83
N GLN A 42 7.06 -0.01 11.10
CA GLN A 42 5.92 0.67 11.72
C GLN A 42 5.69 2.07 11.15
N ASP A 43 6.73 2.81 10.79
CA ASP A 43 6.60 4.08 10.05
C ASP A 43 5.90 3.87 8.71
N CYS A 44 6.34 2.86 7.94
CA CYS A 44 5.71 2.53 6.66
C CYS A 44 4.27 2.07 6.82
N LEU A 45 3.97 1.23 7.83
CA LEU A 45 2.60 0.82 8.17
C LEU A 45 1.70 2.04 8.41
N ARG A 46 2.15 3.00 9.24
CA ARG A 46 1.39 4.23 9.51
C ARG A 46 1.14 5.04 8.24
N ASP A 47 2.12 5.11 7.34
CA ASP A 47 1.97 5.82 6.07
C ASP A 47 0.87 5.17 5.18
N HIS A 48 0.73 3.84 5.18
CA HIS A 48 -0.36 3.15 4.48
C HIS A 48 -1.71 3.36 5.15
N GLU A 49 -1.78 3.28 6.48
CA GLU A 49 -3.02 3.53 7.24
C GLU A 49 -3.56 4.94 6.99
N GLN A 50 -2.67 5.94 6.96
CA GLN A 50 -3.03 7.33 6.63
C GLN A 50 -3.56 7.47 5.21
N ARG A 51 -2.92 6.83 4.22
CA ARG A 51 -3.42 6.85 2.83
C ARG A 51 -4.77 6.14 2.71
N ALA A 52 -4.95 4.98 3.33
CA ALA A 52 -6.22 4.27 3.34
C ALA A 52 -7.34 5.15 3.93
N ALA A 53 -7.09 5.83 5.05
CA ALA A 53 -8.05 6.74 5.66
C ALA A 53 -8.42 7.92 4.73
N ALA A 54 -7.42 8.57 4.12
CA ALA A 54 -7.64 9.67 3.19
C ALA A 54 -8.44 9.24 1.94
N ILE A 55 -8.16 8.06 1.41
CA ILE A 55 -8.87 7.50 0.25
C ILE A 55 -10.33 7.18 0.62
N ARG A 56 -10.58 6.55 1.78
CA ARG A 56 -11.95 6.28 2.26
C ARG A 56 -12.77 7.56 2.33
N GLU A 57 -12.22 8.59 2.97
CA GLU A 57 -12.89 9.89 3.09
C GLU A 57 -13.18 10.51 1.72
N ARG A 58 -12.24 10.41 0.77
CA ARG A 58 -12.44 10.89 -0.60
C ARG A 58 -13.55 10.15 -1.33
N ILE A 59 -13.61 8.82 -1.23
CA ILE A 59 -14.66 8.00 -1.85
C ILE A 59 -16.03 8.39 -1.28
N THR A 60 -16.15 8.53 0.04
CA THR A 60 -17.42 8.94 0.69
C THR A 60 -17.87 10.32 0.22
N ARG A 61 -16.97 11.30 0.10
CA ARG A 61 -17.32 12.64 -0.43
C ARG A 61 -17.80 12.62 -1.88
N LEU A 62 -17.36 11.66 -2.68
CA LEU A 62 -17.83 11.47 -4.06
C LEU A 62 -19.17 10.69 -4.11
N GLY A 63 -19.76 10.34 -2.97
CA GLY A 63 -20.99 9.55 -2.88
C GLY A 63 -20.79 8.05 -3.11
N GLY A 64 -19.54 7.58 -3.16
CA GLY A 64 -19.19 6.17 -3.31
C GLY A 64 -19.15 5.41 -1.99
N GLN A 65 -19.13 4.08 -2.08
CA GLN A 65 -18.90 3.19 -0.95
C GLN A 65 -17.43 2.75 -0.92
N PRO A 66 -16.67 3.02 0.16
CA PRO A 66 -15.29 2.57 0.28
C PRO A 66 -15.21 1.04 0.49
N ALA A 67 -14.20 0.41 -0.11
CA ALA A 67 -13.88 -0.99 0.11
C ALA A 67 -13.60 -1.27 1.59
N GLU A 68 -14.15 -2.35 2.14
CA GLU A 68 -13.98 -2.70 3.55
C GLU A 68 -12.68 -3.48 3.80
N GLY A 69 -12.22 -4.27 2.83
CA GLY A 69 -10.98 -5.05 2.89
C GLY A 69 -10.18 -4.98 1.60
N SER A 70 -8.97 -5.55 1.64
CA SER A 70 -8.06 -5.68 0.49
C SER A 70 -8.63 -6.53 -0.65
N GLY A 71 -9.54 -7.46 -0.34
CA GLY A 71 -10.07 -8.43 -1.29
C GLY A 71 -9.07 -9.55 -1.57
N VAL A 72 -9.17 -10.21 -2.73
CA VAL A 72 -8.25 -11.29 -3.11
C VAL A 72 -6.97 -10.68 -3.70
N TRP A 73 -6.07 -10.25 -2.83
CA TRP A 73 -4.74 -9.73 -3.22
C TRP A 73 -3.74 -10.87 -3.48
N GLY A 74 -4.08 -11.73 -4.45
CA GLY A 74 -3.32 -12.86 -5.00
C GLY A 74 -1.97 -13.18 -4.34
N THR A 75 -0.89 -12.63 -4.89
CA THR A 75 0.49 -12.96 -4.50
C THR A 75 0.81 -12.60 -3.04
N PHE A 76 0.23 -11.54 -2.48
CA PHE A 76 0.44 -11.17 -1.08
C PHE A 76 -0.21 -12.18 -0.14
N ALA A 77 -1.46 -12.56 -0.41
CA ALA A 77 -2.15 -13.60 0.34
C ALA A 77 -1.36 -14.93 0.35
N LYS A 78 -0.65 -15.24 -0.74
CA LYS A 78 0.23 -16.43 -0.81
C LYS A 78 1.53 -16.27 -0.02
N ILE A 79 2.13 -15.08 0.01
CA ILE A 79 3.33 -14.82 0.82
C ILE A 79 3.00 -14.92 2.32
N VAL A 80 1.85 -14.35 2.74
CA VAL A 80 1.28 -14.52 4.09
C VAL A 80 1.14 -16.01 4.43
N GLN A 81 0.56 -16.78 3.51
CA GLN A 81 0.15 -18.17 3.72
C GLN A 81 1.30 -19.18 3.56
N ALA A 82 2.39 -18.80 2.88
CA ALA A 82 3.59 -19.63 2.69
C ALA A 82 4.53 -19.68 3.91
N GLY A 83 4.18 -19.00 5.00
CA GLY A 83 4.83 -19.18 6.29
C GLY A 83 5.96 -18.19 6.53
N ALA A 84 5.65 -17.16 7.31
CA ALA A 84 6.67 -16.35 7.98
C ALA A 84 7.39 -17.11 9.12
N ASP A 85 7.03 -18.37 9.36
CA ASP A 85 7.72 -19.29 10.27
C ASP A 85 9.01 -19.88 9.68
N VAL A 86 9.25 -19.75 8.37
CA VAL A 86 10.44 -20.30 7.69
C VAL A 86 11.32 -19.23 7.05
N LEU A 87 10.78 -18.03 6.82
CA LEU A 87 11.40 -16.99 6.03
C LEU A 87 11.90 -15.87 6.94
N GLY A 88 13.19 -15.89 7.24
CA GLY A 88 13.84 -14.91 8.11
C GLY A 88 13.70 -13.45 7.66
N GLU A 89 14.23 -12.54 8.46
CA GLU A 89 14.13 -11.08 8.32
C GLU A 89 14.33 -10.56 6.87
N GLN A 90 15.31 -11.09 6.14
CA GLN A 90 15.58 -10.72 4.74
C GLN A 90 14.42 -11.02 3.78
N SER A 91 13.77 -12.17 3.92
CA SER A 91 12.65 -12.56 3.07
C SER A 91 11.41 -11.72 3.33
N ALA A 92 11.17 -11.34 4.59
CA ALA A 92 10.10 -10.40 4.95
C ALA A 92 10.32 -9.03 4.30
N ILE A 93 11.55 -8.51 4.34
CA ILE A 93 11.89 -7.23 3.69
C ILE A 93 11.79 -7.31 2.16
N GLN A 94 12.19 -8.44 1.56
CA GLN A 94 12.05 -8.64 0.12
C GLN A 94 10.58 -8.67 -0.32
N ALA A 95 9.71 -9.33 0.45
CA ALA A 95 8.27 -9.35 0.17
C ALA A 95 7.63 -7.96 0.27
N LEU A 96 7.98 -7.21 1.31
CA LEU A 96 7.50 -5.83 1.47
C LEU A 96 7.95 -4.94 0.33
N GLU A 97 9.22 -5.02 -0.08
CA GLU A 97 9.73 -4.20 -1.19
C GLU A 97 9.07 -4.55 -2.54
N GLN A 98 8.82 -5.83 -2.82
CA GLN A 98 8.02 -6.22 -3.99
C GLN A 98 6.59 -5.66 -3.93
N GLY A 99 6.03 -5.52 -2.73
CA GLY A 99 4.74 -4.90 -2.51
C GLY A 99 4.72 -3.41 -2.79
N GLU A 100 5.77 -2.72 -2.36
CA GLU A 100 5.95 -1.31 -2.68
C GLU A 100 6.13 -1.07 -4.18
N ASP A 101 6.89 -1.93 -4.86
CA ASP A 101 7.05 -1.89 -6.33
C ASP A 101 5.68 -2.02 -7.01
N HIS A 102 4.89 -3.00 -6.59
CA HIS A 102 3.54 -3.24 -7.13
C HIS A 102 2.61 -2.05 -6.87
N GLY A 103 2.55 -1.57 -5.62
CA GLY A 103 1.72 -0.43 -5.24
C GLY A 103 2.11 0.86 -5.99
N LEU A 104 3.41 1.13 -6.15
CA LEU A 104 3.88 2.27 -6.93
C LEU A 104 3.49 2.16 -8.41
N ALA A 105 3.63 0.96 -8.99
CA ALA A 105 3.22 0.70 -10.37
C ALA A 105 1.71 0.86 -10.56
N ASP A 106 0.89 0.42 -9.60
CA ASP A 106 -0.57 0.59 -9.62
C ASP A 106 -0.98 2.06 -9.61
N TYR A 107 -0.41 2.87 -8.72
CA TYR A 107 -0.65 4.31 -8.71
C TYR A 107 -0.27 4.95 -10.03
N GLN A 108 0.91 4.63 -10.59
CA GLN A 108 1.36 5.23 -11.84
C GLN A 108 0.49 4.83 -13.03
N ARG A 109 0.10 3.56 -13.12
CA ARG A 109 -0.72 3.03 -14.21
C ARG A 109 -2.13 3.62 -14.20
N ASP A 110 -2.73 3.74 -13.02
CA ASP A 110 -4.16 4.04 -12.91
C ASP A 110 -4.45 5.52 -12.57
N LEU A 111 -3.44 6.35 -12.29
CA LEU A 111 -3.60 7.79 -11.99
C LEU A 111 -4.44 8.52 -13.06
N ASP A 112 -4.21 8.24 -14.35
CA ASP A 112 -4.90 8.93 -15.43
C ASP A 112 -6.37 8.50 -15.60
N LYS A 113 -6.79 7.42 -14.92
CA LYS A 113 -8.21 7.03 -14.82
C LYS A 113 -9.01 7.93 -13.88
N THR A 114 -8.35 8.67 -12.99
CA THR A 114 -9.00 9.66 -12.13
C THR A 114 -9.11 11.02 -12.81
N HIS A 115 -10.06 11.88 -12.41
CA HIS A 115 -10.32 13.17 -13.04
C HIS A 115 -10.36 14.32 -12.02
N GLY A 116 -10.23 15.57 -12.51
CA GLY A 116 -10.42 16.79 -11.72
C GLY A 116 -9.72 16.77 -10.35
N GLU A 117 -10.49 16.96 -9.28
CA GLU A 117 -9.98 16.96 -7.91
C GLU A 117 -9.51 15.58 -7.42
N ALA A 118 -10.08 14.48 -7.93
CA ALA A 118 -9.62 13.13 -7.62
C ALA A 118 -8.21 12.92 -8.20
N ARG A 119 -7.97 13.34 -9.46
CA ARG A 119 -6.62 13.30 -10.06
C ARG A 119 -5.63 14.17 -9.32
N ARG A 120 -6.04 15.38 -8.90
CA ARG A 120 -5.17 16.25 -8.09
C ARG A 120 -4.79 15.57 -6.78
N PHE A 121 -5.76 14.96 -6.08
CA PHE A 121 -5.52 14.22 -4.84
C PHE A 121 -4.54 13.06 -5.03
N VAL A 122 -4.77 12.20 -6.03
CA VAL A 122 -3.86 11.07 -6.31
C VAL A 122 -2.44 11.56 -6.63
N ARG A 123 -2.33 12.56 -7.51
CA ARG A 123 -1.03 13.07 -7.99
C ARG A 123 -0.24 13.85 -6.94
N MET A 124 -0.92 14.66 -6.13
CA MET A 124 -0.25 15.59 -5.21
C MET A 124 -0.08 15.01 -3.80
N GLU A 125 -0.90 14.03 -3.41
CA GLU A 125 -0.89 13.49 -2.05
C GLU A 125 -0.51 12.01 -2.04
N LEU A 126 -1.25 11.15 -2.75
CA LEU A 126 -1.05 9.69 -2.66
C LEU A 126 0.26 9.22 -3.31
N LEU A 127 0.49 9.58 -4.57
CA LEU A 127 1.67 9.11 -5.31
C LEU A 127 2.99 9.57 -4.66
N PRO A 128 3.16 10.83 -4.22
CA PRO A 128 4.36 11.23 -3.50
C PRO A 128 4.53 10.50 -2.17
N ALA A 129 3.44 10.19 -1.45
CA ALA A 129 3.50 9.41 -0.22
C ALA A 129 3.92 7.95 -0.48
N GLN A 130 3.33 7.30 -1.48
CA GLN A 130 3.74 5.95 -1.91
C GLN A 130 5.22 5.90 -2.30
N LYS A 131 5.72 6.89 -3.04
CA LYS A 131 7.15 6.98 -3.41
C LYS A 131 8.05 7.05 -2.17
N ARG A 132 7.66 7.79 -1.12
CA ARG A 132 8.45 7.85 0.12
C ARG A 132 8.49 6.50 0.84
N THR A 133 7.38 5.77 0.91
CA THR A 133 7.37 4.42 1.51
C THR A 133 8.24 3.47 0.69
N HIS A 134 8.08 3.46 -0.64
CA HIS A 134 8.90 2.67 -1.57
C HIS A 134 10.41 2.95 -1.42
N ASP A 135 10.81 4.23 -1.42
CA ASP A 135 12.22 4.62 -1.27
C ASP A 135 12.82 4.17 0.07
N ARG A 136 12.03 4.20 1.15
CA ARG A 136 12.46 3.69 2.47
C ARG A 136 12.72 2.18 2.41
N MET A 137 11.80 1.41 1.83
CA MET A 137 11.96 -0.03 1.70
C MET A 137 13.10 -0.42 0.77
N SER A 138 13.28 0.28 -0.35
CA SER A 138 14.41 0.07 -1.26
C SER A 138 15.76 0.32 -0.57
N LYS A 139 15.87 1.37 0.26
CA LYS A 139 17.06 1.63 1.08
C LYS A 139 17.28 0.54 2.12
N LEU A 140 16.21 0.08 2.77
CA LEU A 140 16.27 -0.94 3.82
C LEU A 140 16.76 -2.28 3.26
N LYS A 141 16.22 -2.71 2.12
CA LYS A 141 16.69 -3.90 1.40
C LYS A 141 18.18 -3.82 1.08
N LYS A 142 18.67 -2.66 0.62
CA LYS A 142 20.10 -2.45 0.32
C LYS A 142 21.01 -2.55 1.55
N THR A 143 20.49 -2.27 2.75
CA THR A 143 21.28 -2.39 3.99
C THR A 143 21.36 -3.82 4.54
N LEU A 144 20.58 -4.76 4.00
CA LEU A 144 20.56 -6.17 4.41
C LEU A 144 21.38 -7.09 3.48
N HIS A 145 22.05 -6.51 2.47
CA HIS A 145 23.02 -7.16 1.58
C HIS A 145 24.44 -6.77 1.98
#